data_AF-A0A973BQX7-F1
#
_entry.id   AF-A0A973BQX7-F1
#
_cell.length_a   1.000
_cell.length_b   1.000
_cell.length_c   1.000
_cell.angle_alpha   90.00
_cell.angle_beta   90.00
_cell.angle_gamma   90.00
#
_symmetry.space_group_name_H-M   'P 1'
#
loop_
_entity.id
_entity.type
_entity.pdbx_description
1 polymer ?
#
loop_
_entity_poly.entity_id
_entity_poly.type
_entity_poly.pdbx_seq_one_letter_code
_entity_poly.pdbx_strand_id
1 'polypeptide(L)' 'MNIDLKQFSALQKASKESFFEQKKLLKQVMLGKTVFCKVCKQPLKLHTPEQAGPTGVRCVKGCTDISLDFV' A
#
# COMPACT_ATOMS: atom_id res chain seq x y z
N MET A 1 14.91 -17.02 -23.58
CA MET A 1 13.92 -16.66 -22.53
C MET A 1 12.71 -16.11 -23.25
N ASN A 2 11.66 -16.91 -23.45
CA ASN A 2 10.44 -16.41 -24.08
C ASN A 2 9.57 -15.83 -22.97
N ILE A 3 9.43 -14.50 -22.95
CA ILE A 3 8.53 -13.81 -22.05
C ILE A 3 7.11 -14.14 -22.50
N ASP A 4 6.42 -14.98 -21.75
CA ASP A 4 5.07 -15.43 -22.06
C ASP A 4 4.08 -14.27 -21.88
N LEU A 5 3.56 -13.73 -22.99
CA LEU A 5 2.63 -12.59 -22.99
C LEU A 5 1.36 -12.85 -22.16
N LYS A 6 0.94 -14.11 -21.97
CA LYS A 6 -0.21 -14.44 -21.13
C LYS A 6 0.13 -14.33 -19.64
N GLN A 7 1.35 -14.67 -19.25
CA GLN A 7 1.82 -14.37 -17.89
C GLN A 7 1.92 -12.85 -17.67
N PHE A 8 2.36 -12.08 -18.67
CA PHE A 8 2.45 -10.63 -18.55
C PHE A 8 1.08 -9.95 -18.42
N SER A 9 0.07 -10.41 -19.17
CA SER A 9 -1.30 -9.87 -19.06
C SER A 9 -1.98 -10.26 -17.74
N ALA A 10 -1.74 -11.48 -17.23
CA ALA A 10 -2.18 -11.88 -15.90
C ALA A 10 -1.51 -11.05 -14.79
N LEU A 11 -0.20 -10.78 -14.91
CA LEU A 11 0.54 -9.90 -14.00
C LEU A 11 0.04 -8.46 -14.09
N GLN A 12 -0.26 -7.93 -15.27
CA GLN A 12 -0.87 -6.60 -15.42
C GLN A 12 -2.24 -6.52 -14.75
N LYS A 13 -3.07 -7.56 -14.88
CA LYS A 13 -4.40 -7.60 -14.23
C LYS A 13 -4.26 -7.66 -12.71
N ALA A 14 -3.43 -8.56 -12.21
CA ALA A 14 -3.12 -8.67 -10.78
C ALA A 14 -2.50 -7.36 -10.23
N SER A 15 -1.65 -6.70 -11.01
CA SER A 15 -1.05 -5.40 -10.63
C SER A 15 -2.10 -4.29 -10.58
N LYS A 16 -3.05 -4.25 -11.52
CA LYS A 16 -4.16 -3.29 -11.50
C LYS A 16 -5.06 -3.51 -10.29
N GLU A 17 -5.46 -4.74 -10.02
CA GLU A 17 -6.28 -5.08 -8.86
C GLU A 17 -5.55 -4.72 -7.55
N SER A 18 -4.27 -5.08 -7.45
CA SER A 18 -3.41 -4.71 -6.32
C SER A 18 -3.31 -3.19 -6.14
N PHE A 19 -3.17 -2.43 -7.22
CA PHE A 19 -3.13 -0.97 -7.18
C PHE A 19 -4.46 -0.36 -6.69
N PHE A 20 -5.60 -0.86 -7.18
CA PHE A 20 -6.91 -0.41 -6.71
C PHE A 20 -7.13 -0.73 -5.23
N GLU A 21 -6.73 -1.91 -4.78
CA GLU A 21 -6.79 -2.28 -3.37
C GLU A 21 -5.89 -1.38 -2.51
N GLN A 22 -4.65 -1.17 -2.93
CA GLN A 22 -3.70 -0.28 -2.24
C GLN A 22 -4.24 1.16 -2.19
N LYS A 23 -4.79 1.68 -3.29
CA LYS A 23 -5.42 3.01 -3.35
C LYS A 23 -6.64 3.12 -2.45
N LYS A 24 -7.50 2.09 -2.40
CA LYS A 24 -8.68 2.06 -1.53
C LYS A 24 -8.27 2.04 -0.05
N LEU A 25 -7.27 1.22 0.28
CA LEU A 25 -6.68 1.14 1.60
C LEU A 25 -6.11 2.49 2.03
N LEU A 26 -5.33 3.13 1.15
CA LEU A 26 -4.77 4.45 1.41
C LEU A 26 -5.86 5.50 1.65
N LYS A 27 -6.91 5.53 0.80
CA LYS A 27 -8.07 6.40 1.00
C LYS A 27 -8.73 6.18 2.36
N GLN A 28 -8.91 4.92 2.77
CA GLN A 28 -9.49 4.61 4.07
C GLN A 28 -8.62 5.11 5.22
N VAL A 29 -7.30 4.91 5.14
CA VAL A 29 -6.36 5.42 6.15
C VAL A 29 -6.35 6.94 6.19
N MET A 30 -6.37 7.62 5.04
CA MET A 30 -6.46 9.09 4.97
C MET A 30 -7.80 9.65 5.47
N LEU A 31 -8.89 8.89 5.35
CA LEU A 31 -10.18 9.20 5.97
C LEU A 31 -10.19 8.96 7.49
N GLY A 32 -9.05 8.59 8.10
CA GLY A 32 -8.94 8.28 9.52
C GLY A 32 -9.51 6.90 9.90
N LYS A 33 -9.82 6.04 8.93
CA LYS A 33 -10.27 4.67 9.23
C LYS A 33 -9.08 3.79 9.58
N THR A 34 -9.23 3.03 10.66
CA THR A 34 -8.27 2.00 11.05
C THR A 34 -8.31 0.85 10.05
N VAL A 35 -7.27 0.73 9.22
CA VAL A 35 -7.10 -0.41 8.31
C VAL A 35 -6.05 -1.36 8.87
N PHE A 36 -6.32 -2.66 8.84
CA PHE A 36 -5.38 -3.68 9.29
C PHE A 36 -4.52 -4.18 8.12
N CYS A 37 -3.24 -4.40 8.37
CA CYS A 37 -2.34 -5.03 7.41
C CYS A 37 -2.81 -6.46 7.10
N LYS A 38 -2.92 -6.81 5.81
CA LYS A 38 -3.31 -8.17 5.40
C LYS A 38 -2.31 -9.25 5.84
N VAL A 39 -1.04 -8.89 6.06
CA VAL A 39 0.04 -9.82 6.42
C VAL A 39 0.15 -10.03 7.92
N CYS A 40 0.35 -8.96 8.70
CA CYS A 40 0.56 -9.06 10.14
C CYS A 40 -0.70 -8.82 10.97
N LYS A 41 -1.84 -8.49 10.34
CA LYS A 41 -3.12 -8.12 10.99
C LYS A 41 -3.01 -6.96 11.99
N GLN A 42 -1.92 -6.20 11.97
CA GLN A 42 -1.73 -5.03 12.82
C GLN A 42 -2.35 -3.79 12.18
N PRO A 43 -2.81 -2.81 12.98
CA PRO A 43 -3.32 -1.55 12.46
C PRO A 43 -2.22 -0.79 11.71
N LEU A 44 -2.55 -0.32 10.52
CA LEU A 44 -1.72 0.59 9.74
C LEU A 44 -1.76 1.97 10.36
N LYS A 45 -0.59 2.58 10.53
CA LYS A 45 -0.44 3.92 11.07
C LYS A 45 -0.06 4.88 9.96
N LEU A 46 -0.75 6.02 9.91
CA LEU A 46 -0.38 7.15 9.08
C LEU A 46 0.73 7.94 9.79
N HIS A 47 1.83 8.16 9.09
CA HIS A 47 2.92 9.02 9.49
C HIS A 47 2.85 10.28 8.63
N THR A 48 2.59 11.40 9.28
CA THR A 48 2.49 12.73 8.67
C THR A 48 3.85 13.42 8.67
N PRO A 49 4.09 14.38 7.76
CA PRO A 49 5.40 15.06 7.63
C PRO A 49 5.80 15.83 8.88
N GLU A 50 4.82 16.26 9.68
CA GLU A 50 5.03 16.91 10.96
C GLU A 50 5.81 16.05 11.97
N GLN A 51 5.88 14.73 11.76
CA GLN A 51 6.59 13.79 12.64
C GLN A 51 8.07 13.61 12.31
N ALA A 52 8.67 14.47 11.47
CA ALA A 52 10.09 14.43 11.10
C ALA A 52 10.56 13.04 10.63
N GLY A 53 9.88 12.48 9.62
CA GLY A 53 10.21 11.17 9.05
C GLY A 53 9.51 10.93 7.71
N PRO A 54 9.83 9.81 7.03
CA PRO A 54 9.17 9.46 5.77
C PRO A 54 7.67 9.37 5.98
N THR A 55 6.97 10.19 5.20
CA THR A 55 5.53 10.30 5.22
C THR A 55 4.90 9.11 4.53
N GLY A 56 3.84 8.57 5.11
CA GLY A 56 3.30 7.33 4.57
C GLY A 56 2.42 6.53 5.52
N VAL A 57 1.97 5.39 5.03
CA VAL A 57 1.22 4.40 5.80
C VAL A 57 2.09 3.18 6.00
N ARG A 58 2.41 2.87 7.27
CA ARG A 58 3.18 1.66 7.60
C ARG A 58 2.62 0.89 8.78
N CYS A 59 2.84 -0.42 8.78
CA CYS A 59 2.61 -1.24 9.97
C CYS A 59 3.90 -1.32 10.81
N VAL A 60 3.75 -1.63 12.11
CA VAL A 60 4.88 -1.74 13.05
C VAL A 60 5.92 -2.77 12.60
N LYS A 61 5.46 -3.83 11.92
CA LYS A 61 6.30 -4.92 11.44
C LYS A 61 6.99 -4.65 10.09
N GLY A 62 6.66 -3.55 9.40
CA GLY A 62 7.21 -3.23 8.07
C GLY A 62 6.66 -4.09 6.91
N CYS A 63 5.62 -4.89 7.11
CA CYS A 63 5.00 -5.70 6.04
C CYS A 63 4.29 -4.89 4.96
N THR A 64 3.81 -3.71 5.32
CA THR A 64 3.21 -2.75 4.40
C THR A 64 3.88 -1.43 4.70
N ASP A 65 4.62 -0.93 3.72
CA ASP A 65 5.25 0.38 3.74
C ASP A 65 4.81 1.10 2.46
N ILE A 66 3.93 2.09 2.64
CA ILE A 66 3.42 2.92 1.54
C ILE A 66 3.92 4.32 1.83
N SER A 67 5.02 4.69 1.18
CA SER A 67 5.51 6.06 1.20
C SER A 67 4.54 6.96 0.42
N LEU A 68 4.22 8.11 1.01
CA LEU A 68 3.37 9.14 0.41
C LEU A 68 4.20 10.38 0.21
N ASP A 69 4.36 10.80 -1.04
CA ASP A 69 4.94 12.10 -1.34
C ASP A 69 3.85 13.15 -1.18
N PHE A 70 3.95 13.95 -0.12
CA PHE A 70 3.18 15.17 0.03
C PHE A 70 3.91 16.28 -0.73
N VAL A 71 3.45 16.59 -1.96
CA VAL A 71 3.95 17.69 -2.81
C VAL A 71 3.23 18.99 -2.49
#